data_AF-A0A8B6C349-F1
#
_entry.id   AF-A0A8B6C349-F1
#
_cell.length_a   1.000
_cell.length_b   1.000
_cell.length_c   1.000
_cell.angle_alpha   90.00
_cell.angle_beta   90.00
_cell.angle_gamma   90.00
#
_symmetry.space_group_name_H-M   'P 1'
#
loop_
_entity.id
_entity.type
_entity.pdbx_description
1 polymer ?
#
loop_
_entity_poly.entity_id
_entity_poly.type
_entity_poly.pdbx_seq_one_letter_code
_entity_poly.pdbx_strand_id
1 'polypeptide(L)'
;MATFKKPRRNFRGRKIVTEEESDEEKDDDVQEMEVDEQSNDAEGPKLSKKSKKSKKEAKSSLSFVHDLQNEDSQTSIGILTLNWKSENYNKVIREIKKNMKVLKMNGIPLNFEWTPGHADIQGNDIADSLAKKGAKEAEKIEEPSEVTRQDIKRAARESVLRKWQNQWESSQRGRNYYNYHQNVCQKIPKDLPSKWSFSITTSLRTGYCDLNDYKSKIIPSSDKNCSCGEPETVEHYLLHCSNYEEARERMRTSIYFITGNIHMDLDTLLGIDEEDINRDNRNEILCHLENYLTESGRFKNTIQQKTL
;
A
#
# COMPACT_ATOMS: atom_id res chain seq x y z
N MET A 1 7.27 -20.19 -24.97
CA MET A 1 6.21 -19.97 -23.97
C MET A 1 6.79 -19.18 -22.79
N ALA A 2 6.39 -17.93 -22.61
CA ALA A 2 6.72 -17.18 -21.39
C ALA A 2 5.88 -17.70 -20.22
N THR A 3 6.48 -17.90 -19.05
CA THR A 3 5.74 -18.38 -17.87
C THR A 3 5.06 -17.20 -17.15
N PHE A 4 3.73 -17.11 -17.27
CA PHE A 4 2.91 -16.10 -16.58
C PHE A 4 2.95 -16.30 -15.06
N LYS A 5 3.93 -15.68 -14.40
CA LYS A 5 3.95 -15.56 -12.93
C LYS A 5 3.01 -14.42 -12.52
N LYS A 6 2.10 -14.70 -11.57
CA LYS A 6 1.24 -13.67 -10.97
C LYS A 6 2.10 -12.51 -10.47
N PRO A 7 1.86 -11.26 -10.90
CA PRO A 7 2.68 -10.13 -10.46
C PRO A 7 2.62 -10.04 -8.94
N ARG A 8 3.78 -10.00 -8.30
CA ARG A 8 3.90 -9.95 -6.83
C ARG A 8 3.38 -8.61 -6.32
N ARG A 9 2.08 -8.55 -6.02
CA ARG A 9 1.56 -7.58 -5.04
C ARG A 9 2.31 -7.84 -3.74
N ASN A 10 3.15 -6.89 -3.33
CA ASN A 10 3.92 -6.93 -2.07
C ASN A 10 2.99 -6.77 -0.85
N PHE A 11 2.16 -7.78 -0.59
CA PHE A 11 1.43 -7.93 0.67
C PHE A 11 2.29 -8.72 1.65
N ARG A 12 2.91 -8.01 2.59
CA ARG A 12 3.56 -8.62 3.76
C ARG A 12 2.50 -9.25 4.66
N GLY A 13 2.31 -10.56 4.49
CA GLY A 13 2.02 -11.52 5.56
C GLY A 13 0.62 -11.53 6.19
N ARG A 14 -0.10 -12.63 5.97
CA ARG A 14 -0.39 -13.61 7.03
C ARG A 14 -0.74 -14.96 6.41
N LYS A 15 -0.15 -16.05 6.90
CA LYS A 15 -0.66 -17.40 6.65
C LYS A 15 -2.00 -17.52 7.38
N ILE A 16 -3.02 -17.97 6.67
CA ILE A 16 -4.20 -18.61 7.25
C ILE A 16 -4.18 -20.02 6.69
N VAL A 17 -4.18 -21.01 7.59
CA VAL A 17 -4.36 -22.42 7.25
C VAL A 17 -5.86 -22.66 7.26
N THR A 18 -6.39 -23.30 6.22
CA THR A 18 -7.71 -23.91 6.21
C THR A 18 -7.56 -25.25 5.51
N GLU A 19 -8.07 -26.30 6.15
CA GLU A 19 -8.01 -27.68 5.68
C GLU A 19 -8.79 -27.90 4.39
N GLU A 20 -8.52 -29.01 3.72
CA GLU A 20 -9.25 -29.48 2.54
C GLU A 20 -10.49 -30.24 3.00
N GLU A 21 -11.68 -29.76 2.63
CA GLU A 21 -12.88 -30.60 2.55
C GLU A 21 -13.29 -30.70 1.08
N SER A 22 -13.57 -31.95 0.68
CA SER A 22 -13.88 -32.35 -0.69
C SER A 22 -15.36 -32.69 -0.79
N ASP A 23 -16.10 -31.95 -1.60
CA ASP A 23 -17.46 -32.32 -2.00
C ASP A 23 -17.49 -32.61 -3.50
N GLU A 24 -17.77 -33.88 -3.82
CA GLU A 24 -18.21 -34.31 -5.15
C GLU A 24 -19.73 -34.08 -5.25
N GLU A 25 -20.20 -33.35 -6.27
CA GLU A 25 -21.61 -33.41 -6.69
C GLU A 25 -21.71 -33.86 -8.14
N LYS A 26 -22.78 -34.61 -8.40
CA LYS A 26 -22.92 -35.51 -9.55
C LYS A 26 -23.73 -34.87 -10.68
N ASP A 27 -23.46 -35.33 -11.90
CA ASP A 27 -24.33 -35.11 -13.05
C ASP A 27 -25.66 -35.85 -12.88
N ASP A 28 -26.76 -35.26 -13.35
CA ASP A 28 -28.05 -35.92 -13.59
C ASP A 28 -28.61 -35.46 -14.95
N ASP A 29 -29.12 -36.43 -15.72
CA ASP A 29 -29.60 -36.28 -17.10
C ASP A 29 -30.92 -35.49 -17.24
N VAL A 30 -31.08 -34.77 -18.36
CA VAL A 30 -32.41 -34.51 -18.96
C VAL A 30 -32.35 -34.65 -20.48
N GLN A 31 -33.36 -35.34 -21.02
CA GLN A 31 -33.47 -35.81 -22.41
C GLN A 31 -33.84 -34.69 -23.40
N GLU A 32 -33.27 -34.75 -24.62
CA GLU A 32 -33.81 -34.03 -25.79
C GLU A 32 -34.97 -34.81 -26.43
N MET A 33 -36.00 -34.10 -26.89
CA MET A 33 -37.08 -34.62 -27.74
C MET A 33 -36.98 -33.99 -29.13
N GLU A 34 -36.90 -34.83 -30.16
CA GLU A 34 -37.00 -34.42 -31.56
C GLU A 34 -38.43 -33.98 -31.90
N VAL A 35 -38.56 -32.93 -32.73
CA VAL A 35 -39.73 -32.76 -33.62
C VAL A 35 -39.26 -32.17 -34.95
N ASP A 36 -39.72 -32.77 -36.06
CA ASP A 36 -39.23 -32.57 -37.42
C ASP A 36 -39.45 -31.20 -38.07
N GLU A 37 -38.65 -30.95 -39.12
CA GLU A 37 -38.86 -29.93 -40.13
C GLU A 37 -40.19 -30.11 -40.89
N GLN A 38 -40.77 -28.99 -41.35
CA GLN A 38 -41.43 -29.02 -42.67
C GLN A 38 -41.30 -27.68 -43.41
N SER A 39 -40.93 -27.81 -44.68
CA SER A 39 -40.55 -26.74 -45.60
C SER A 39 -41.75 -26.10 -46.31
N ASN A 40 -41.53 -24.97 -46.99
CA ASN A 40 -42.17 -24.70 -48.28
C ASN A 40 -41.37 -23.67 -49.09
N ASP A 41 -40.98 -24.05 -50.30
CA ASP A 41 -40.24 -23.23 -51.27
C ASP A 41 -41.15 -22.34 -52.13
N ALA A 42 -40.60 -21.24 -52.66
CA ALA A 42 -41.11 -20.57 -53.85
C ALA A 42 -39.96 -19.96 -54.67
N GLU A 43 -39.86 -20.32 -55.95
CA GLU A 43 -38.72 -19.95 -56.81
C GLU A 43 -38.85 -18.62 -57.55
N GLY A 44 -37.70 -17.95 -57.77
CA GLY A 44 -37.41 -17.29 -59.06
C GLY A 44 -36.72 -15.90 -58.97
N PRO A 45 -35.98 -15.44 -60.01
CA PRO A 45 -35.54 -16.15 -61.22
C PRO A 45 -34.01 -16.19 -61.42
N LYS A 46 -33.61 -17.05 -62.37
CA LYS A 46 -32.24 -17.24 -62.88
C LYS A 46 -32.10 -16.40 -64.19
N LEU A 47 -30.99 -15.76 -64.60
CA LEU A 47 -29.57 -15.76 -64.18
C LEU A 47 -28.78 -14.58 -64.84
N SER A 48 -27.84 -13.89 -64.16
CA SER A 48 -26.83 -12.98 -64.80
C SER A 48 -25.39 -13.43 -64.51
N LYS A 49 -24.60 -13.75 -65.55
CA LYS A 49 -23.36 -14.54 -65.43
C LYS A 49 -22.08 -13.74 -65.09
N LYS A 50 -22.17 -12.45 -64.71
CA LYS A 50 -20.99 -11.61 -64.38
C LYS A 50 -20.55 -11.62 -62.90
N SER A 51 -21.37 -12.11 -61.97
CA SER A 51 -21.07 -12.07 -60.52
C SER A 51 -20.38 -13.31 -59.94
N LYS A 52 -20.16 -14.37 -60.75
CA LYS A 52 -19.57 -15.63 -60.27
C LYS A 52 -18.03 -15.64 -60.18
N LYS A 53 -17.33 -14.66 -60.78
CA LYS A 53 -15.87 -14.54 -60.66
C LYS A 53 -15.47 -13.84 -59.35
N SER A 54 -16.09 -12.70 -59.05
CA SER A 54 -15.86 -11.97 -57.79
C SER A 54 -16.28 -12.75 -56.53
N LYS A 55 -17.35 -13.57 -56.59
CA LYS A 55 -17.72 -14.46 -55.47
C LYS A 55 -16.75 -15.64 -55.24
N LYS A 56 -15.87 -15.97 -56.20
CA LYS A 56 -14.85 -17.02 -56.01
C LYS A 56 -13.56 -16.44 -55.40
N GLU A 57 -13.21 -15.20 -55.75
CA GLU A 57 -12.13 -14.45 -55.10
C GLU A 57 -12.50 -14.05 -53.66
N ALA A 58 -13.73 -13.60 -53.40
CA ALA A 58 -14.22 -13.27 -52.05
C ALA A 58 -14.35 -14.48 -51.09
N LYS A 59 -14.28 -15.73 -51.59
CA LYS A 59 -14.18 -16.95 -50.76
C LYS A 59 -12.74 -17.37 -50.47
N SER A 60 -11.74 -16.70 -51.04
CA SER A 60 -10.31 -16.94 -50.79
C SER A 60 -9.72 -16.01 -49.72
N SER A 61 -10.51 -15.09 -49.18
CA SER A 61 -10.06 -14.03 -48.25
C SER A 61 -10.82 -14.02 -46.92
N LEU A 62 -11.67 -15.01 -46.63
CA LEU A 62 -11.94 -15.37 -45.24
C LEU A 62 -10.76 -16.23 -44.73
N SER A 63 -9.62 -15.58 -44.50
CA SER A 63 -8.70 -16.06 -43.48
C SER A 63 -9.49 -16.19 -42.19
N PHE A 64 -9.48 -17.37 -41.58
CA PHE A 64 -10.13 -17.66 -40.31
C PHE A 64 -9.66 -16.61 -39.28
N VAL A 65 -10.51 -15.63 -38.98
CA VAL A 65 -10.18 -14.61 -37.98
C VAL A 65 -10.28 -15.31 -36.63
N HIS A 66 -9.13 -15.79 -36.15
CA HIS A 66 -8.95 -15.89 -34.72
C HIS A 66 -9.10 -14.48 -34.18
N ASP A 67 -10.19 -14.22 -33.45
CA ASP A 67 -10.40 -12.97 -32.72
C ASP A 67 -9.35 -12.92 -31.59
N LEU A 68 -8.16 -12.44 -31.97
CA LEU A 68 -7.00 -12.28 -31.11
C LEU A 68 -7.19 -10.99 -30.30
N GLN A 69 -7.58 -11.15 -29.05
CA GLN A 69 -7.72 -10.03 -28.12
C GLN A 69 -6.35 -9.72 -27.49
N ASN A 70 -5.74 -8.64 -27.97
CA ASN A 70 -4.54 -8.07 -27.36
C ASN A 70 -4.94 -7.32 -26.09
N GLU A 71 -4.36 -7.70 -24.96
CA GLU A 71 -4.64 -7.16 -23.62
C GLU A 71 -3.33 -6.81 -22.92
N ASP A 72 -3.15 -5.57 -22.50
CA ASP A 72 -1.93 -5.14 -21.78
C ASP A 72 -1.96 -5.45 -20.28
N SER A 73 -3.15 -5.67 -19.72
CA SER A 73 -3.35 -6.07 -18.34
C SER A 73 -3.08 -7.56 -18.13
N GLN A 74 -1.84 -7.89 -17.76
CA GLN A 74 -1.47 -9.23 -17.24
C GLN A 74 -2.39 -9.72 -16.12
N THR A 75 -2.98 -8.79 -15.34
CA THR A 75 -3.93 -9.12 -14.28
C THR A 75 -5.29 -9.54 -14.83
N SER A 76 -5.80 -8.88 -15.87
CA SER A 76 -7.04 -9.24 -16.56
C SER A 76 -6.91 -10.63 -17.18
N ILE A 77 -5.87 -10.84 -17.99
CA ILE A 77 -5.57 -12.15 -18.60
C ILE A 77 -5.50 -13.24 -17.53
N GLY A 78 -4.71 -13.04 -16.47
CA GLY A 78 -4.56 -14.04 -15.41
C GLY A 78 -5.85 -14.36 -14.64
N ILE A 79 -6.78 -13.40 -14.48
CA ILE A 79 -8.10 -13.64 -13.87
C ILE A 79 -9.02 -14.45 -14.80
N LEU A 80 -8.99 -14.13 -16.10
CA LEU A 80 -9.89 -14.70 -17.10
C LEU A 80 -9.45 -16.09 -17.57
N THR A 81 -8.15 -16.29 -17.84
CA THR A 81 -7.59 -17.53 -18.42
C THR A 81 -6.91 -18.43 -17.38
N LEU A 82 -6.17 -17.86 -16.42
CA LEU A 82 -5.41 -18.61 -15.40
C LEU A 82 -6.12 -18.70 -14.03
N ASN A 83 -7.41 -18.35 -14.00
CA ASN A 83 -8.29 -18.37 -12.84
C ASN A 83 -7.72 -17.71 -11.56
N TRP A 84 -6.95 -16.62 -11.71
CA TRP A 84 -6.44 -15.88 -10.56
C TRP A 84 -7.58 -15.31 -9.72
N LYS A 85 -7.57 -15.60 -8.41
CA LYS A 85 -8.50 -14.99 -7.46
C LYS A 85 -8.35 -13.46 -7.44
N SER A 86 -9.49 -12.76 -7.59
CA SER A 86 -9.68 -11.32 -7.37
C SER A 86 -10.52 -11.09 -6.12
N GLU A 87 -10.22 -10.03 -5.36
CA GLU A 87 -11.07 -9.57 -4.25
C GLU A 87 -12.08 -8.49 -4.68
N ASN A 88 -11.92 -7.93 -5.88
CA ASN A 88 -12.67 -6.80 -6.42
C ASN A 88 -13.36 -7.15 -7.74
N TYR A 89 -14.34 -6.33 -8.14
CA TYR A 89 -14.99 -6.39 -9.45
C TYR A 89 -15.61 -7.76 -9.79
N ASN A 90 -15.95 -8.55 -8.77
CA ASN A 90 -16.45 -9.92 -8.92
C ASN A 90 -17.79 -10.00 -9.68
N LYS A 91 -18.56 -8.91 -9.80
CA LYS A 91 -19.73 -8.84 -10.68
C LYS A 91 -19.29 -8.76 -12.15
N VAL A 92 -18.49 -7.75 -12.50
CA VAL A 92 -17.90 -7.56 -13.83
C VAL A 92 -17.14 -8.81 -14.30
N ILE A 93 -16.32 -9.43 -13.44
CA ILE A 93 -15.58 -10.66 -13.78
C ILE A 93 -16.53 -11.83 -14.10
N ARG A 94 -17.64 -11.98 -13.36
CA ARG A 94 -18.65 -13.02 -13.64
C ARG A 94 -19.38 -12.74 -14.95
N GLU A 95 -19.68 -11.48 -15.24
CA GLU A 95 -20.33 -11.05 -16.47
C GLU A 95 -19.45 -11.28 -17.71
N ILE A 96 -18.17 -10.87 -17.64
CA ILE A 96 -17.18 -11.18 -18.69
C ILE A 96 -17.07 -12.69 -18.88
N LYS A 97 -16.92 -13.48 -17.81
CA LYS A 97 -16.87 -14.96 -17.91
C LYS A 97 -18.16 -15.57 -18.48
N LYS A 98 -19.34 -14.98 -18.24
CA LYS A 98 -20.61 -15.39 -18.87
C LYS A 98 -20.59 -15.09 -20.37
N ASN A 99 -20.20 -13.89 -20.76
CA ASN A 99 -20.14 -13.47 -22.17
C ASN A 99 -19.10 -14.31 -22.96
N MET A 100 -17.95 -14.61 -22.35
CA MET A 100 -16.96 -15.55 -22.91
C MET A 100 -17.53 -16.96 -23.16
N LYS A 101 -18.37 -17.49 -22.24
CA LYS A 101 -19.05 -18.77 -22.45
C LYS A 101 -20.02 -18.70 -23.63
N VAL A 102 -20.83 -17.64 -23.73
CA VAL A 102 -21.79 -17.45 -24.84
C VAL A 102 -21.06 -17.38 -26.19
N LEU A 103 -19.98 -16.60 -26.29
CA LEU A 103 -19.18 -16.52 -27.52
C LEU A 103 -18.61 -17.88 -27.92
N LYS A 104 -18.11 -18.66 -26.95
CA LYS A 104 -17.59 -20.01 -27.18
C LYS A 104 -18.67 -21.01 -27.60
N MET A 105 -19.88 -20.91 -27.05
CA MET A 105 -21.05 -21.71 -27.48
C MET A 105 -21.48 -21.37 -28.91
N ASN A 106 -21.37 -20.09 -29.30
CA ASN A 106 -21.63 -19.62 -30.67
C ASN A 106 -20.50 -19.96 -31.65
N GLY A 107 -19.52 -20.79 -31.27
CA GLY A 107 -18.41 -21.21 -32.13
C GLY A 107 -17.31 -20.17 -32.36
N ILE A 108 -17.30 -19.06 -31.60
CA ILE A 108 -16.29 -17.99 -31.72
C ILE A 108 -15.11 -18.31 -30.78
N PRO A 109 -13.90 -18.61 -31.31
CA PRO A 109 -12.74 -18.93 -30.49
C PRO A 109 -12.08 -17.65 -29.94
N LEU A 110 -12.09 -17.48 -28.62
CA LEU A 110 -11.41 -16.38 -27.93
C LEU A 110 -9.97 -16.73 -27.57
N ASN A 111 -9.01 -16.01 -28.16
CA ASN A 111 -7.59 -16.11 -27.84
C ASN A 111 -7.10 -14.78 -27.24
N PHE A 112 -6.55 -14.82 -26.03
CA PHE A 112 -5.92 -13.66 -25.39
C PHE A 112 -4.41 -13.71 -25.58
N GLU A 113 -3.84 -12.63 -26.10
CA GLU A 113 -2.39 -12.44 -26.15
C GLU A 113 -2.00 -11.20 -25.32
N TRP A 114 -0.91 -11.32 -24.56
CA TRP A 114 -0.42 -10.20 -23.77
C TRP A 114 0.48 -9.31 -24.59
N THR A 115 0.15 -8.02 -24.65
CA THR A 115 0.98 -6.99 -25.29
C THR A 115 1.54 -6.00 -24.26
N PRO A 116 2.80 -5.55 -24.38
CA PRO A 116 3.30 -4.48 -23.52
C PRO A 116 2.59 -3.16 -23.83
N GLY A 117 2.08 -2.48 -22.80
CA GLY A 117 1.56 -1.12 -22.92
C GLY A 117 2.69 -0.11 -23.19
N HIS A 118 2.38 0.97 -23.91
CA HIS A 118 3.33 2.04 -24.29
C HIS A 118 4.55 1.54 -25.08
N ALA A 119 4.33 0.58 -25.98
CA ALA A 119 5.34 -0.01 -26.87
C ALA A 119 5.11 0.33 -28.36
N ASP A 120 4.50 1.49 -28.63
CA ASP A 120 4.11 1.99 -29.97
C ASP A 120 3.25 1.00 -30.79
N ILE A 121 2.48 0.16 -30.11
CA ILE A 121 1.52 -0.76 -30.73
C ILE A 121 0.23 0.02 -30.98
N GLN A 122 0.11 0.58 -32.20
CA GLN A 122 -0.97 1.47 -32.63
C GLN A 122 -2.38 1.04 -32.16
N GLY A 123 -2.72 -0.26 -32.23
CA GLY A 123 -4.00 -0.78 -31.77
C GLY A 123 -4.21 -0.68 -30.25
N ASN A 124 -3.17 -0.97 -29.45
CA ASN A 124 -3.22 -0.86 -27.99
C ASN A 124 -3.28 0.61 -27.56
N ASP A 125 -2.49 1.48 -28.20
CA ASP A 125 -2.46 2.91 -27.87
C ASP A 125 -3.77 3.62 -28.24
N ILE A 126 -4.45 3.19 -29.31
CA ILE A 126 -5.82 3.62 -29.62
C ILE A 126 -6.80 3.13 -28.55
N ALA A 127 -6.73 1.86 -28.13
CA ALA A 127 -7.61 1.32 -27.10
C ALA A 127 -7.45 2.02 -25.74
N ASP A 128 -6.21 2.23 -25.28
CA ASP A 128 -5.89 2.99 -24.06
C ASP A 128 -6.35 4.46 -24.16
N SER A 129 -6.15 5.12 -25.31
CA SER A 129 -6.64 6.48 -25.55
C SER A 129 -8.16 6.59 -25.49
N LEU A 130 -8.88 5.61 -26.05
CA LEU A 130 -10.34 5.55 -25.97
C LEU A 130 -10.83 5.23 -24.56
N ALA A 131 -10.19 4.30 -23.85
CA ALA A 131 -10.50 3.98 -22.45
C ALA A 131 -10.30 5.21 -21.54
N LYS A 132 -9.21 5.97 -21.73
CA LYS A 132 -8.93 7.22 -21.01
C LYS A 132 -9.94 8.33 -21.30
N LYS A 133 -10.48 8.41 -22.53
CA LYS A 133 -11.57 9.34 -22.86
C LYS A 133 -12.88 8.92 -22.17
N GLY A 134 -13.26 7.64 -22.30
CA GLY A 134 -14.45 7.09 -21.65
C GLY A 134 -14.43 7.26 -20.13
N ALA A 135 -13.28 7.06 -19.47
CA ALA A 135 -13.14 7.30 -18.04
C ALA A 135 -13.39 8.77 -17.66
N LYS A 136 -12.83 9.74 -18.40
CA LYS A 136 -13.05 11.18 -18.19
C LYS A 136 -14.47 11.65 -18.52
N GLU A 137 -15.18 10.91 -19.35
CA GLU A 137 -16.59 11.17 -19.64
C GLU A 137 -17.48 10.57 -18.55
N ALA A 138 -17.15 9.37 -18.05
CA ALA A 138 -17.83 8.74 -16.91
C ALA A 138 -17.70 9.55 -15.61
N GLU A 139 -16.57 10.24 -15.38
CA GLU A 139 -16.39 11.19 -14.26
C GLU A 139 -17.43 12.33 -14.24
N LYS A 140 -18.11 12.60 -15.36
CA LYS A 140 -19.15 13.64 -15.48
C LYS A 140 -20.56 13.11 -15.29
N ILE A 141 -20.72 11.79 -15.15
CA ILE A 141 -22.03 11.14 -14.99
C ILE A 141 -22.29 10.96 -13.49
N GLU A 142 -23.36 11.56 -12.97
CA GLU A 142 -23.74 11.45 -11.55
C GLU A 142 -24.37 10.09 -11.19
N GLU A 143 -24.12 9.04 -11.96
CA GLU A 143 -24.58 7.70 -11.62
C GLU A 143 -23.70 7.08 -10.50
N PRO A 144 -24.30 6.56 -9.42
CA PRO A 144 -23.55 5.94 -8.34
C PRO A 144 -22.89 4.64 -8.82
N SER A 145 -21.56 4.67 -8.97
CA SER A 145 -20.76 3.48 -9.25
C SER A 145 -20.92 2.39 -8.16
N GLU A 146 -20.73 1.12 -8.55
CA GLU A 146 -20.82 0.00 -7.60
C GLU A 146 -19.74 0.08 -6.52
N VAL A 147 -20.13 0.51 -5.32
CA VAL A 147 -19.25 0.62 -4.16
C VAL A 147 -18.63 -0.74 -3.83
N THR A 148 -17.31 -0.89 -4.01
CA THR A 148 -16.65 -2.17 -3.75
C THR A 148 -16.39 -2.38 -2.26
N ARG A 149 -16.18 -3.64 -1.86
CA ARG A 149 -15.72 -3.98 -0.50
C ARG A 149 -14.42 -3.26 -0.12
N GLN A 150 -13.57 -2.89 -1.09
CA GLN A 150 -12.35 -2.13 -0.81
C GLN A 150 -12.61 -0.64 -0.60
N ASP A 151 -13.60 -0.05 -1.27
CA ASP A 151 -14.02 1.34 -1.02
C ASP A 151 -14.63 1.48 0.38
N ILE A 152 -15.49 0.54 0.78
CA ILE A 152 -16.04 0.48 2.15
C ILE A 152 -14.90 0.35 3.17
N LYS A 153 -13.92 -0.55 2.94
CA LYS A 153 -12.75 -0.70 3.83
C LYS A 153 -11.88 0.56 3.87
N ARG A 154 -11.73 1.29 2.76
CA ARG A 154 -10.97 2.55 2.67
C ARG A 154 -11.68 3.65 3.47
N ALA A 155 -12.95 3.93 3.16
CA ALA A 155 -13.76 4.93 3.84
C ALA A 155 -13.89 4.66 5.35
N ALA A 156 -14.05 3.38 5.75
CA ALA A 156 -14.08 2.99 7.16
C ALA A 156 -12.76 3.30 7.88
N ARG A 157 -11.61 3.01 7.24
CA ARG A 157 -10.28 3.34 7.79
C ARG A 157 -10.09 4.84 7.89
N GLU A 158 -10.40 5.60 6.85
CA GLU A 158 -10.30 7.07 6.83
C GLU A 158 -11.18 7.71 7.91
N SER A 159 -12.41 7.20 8.10
CA SER A 159 -13.32 7.64 9.17
C SER A 159 -12.77 7.36 10.57
N VAL A 160 -12.18 6.18 10.80
CA VAL A 160 -11.53 5.84 12.07
C VAL A 160 -10.28 6.68 12.32
N LEU A 161 -9.41 6.84 11.31
CA LEU A 161 -8.21 7.65 11.40
C LEU A 161 -8.53 9.12 11.68
N ARG A 162 -9.52 9.71 11.00
CA ARG A 162 -9.99 11.07 11.28
C ARG A 162 -10.54 11.20 12.70
N LYS A 163 -11.35 10.25 13.17
CA LYS A 163 -11.83 10.25 14.57
C LYS A 163 -10.67 10.20 15.57
N TRP A 164 -9.65 9.37 15.31
CA TRP A 164 -8.48 9.25 16.17
C TRP A 164 -7.61 10.50 16.15
N GLN A 165 -7.37 11.09 14.96
CA GLN A 165 -6.64 12.34 14.80
C GLN A 165 -7.32 13.48 15.58
N ASN A 166 -8.64 13.66 15.43
CA ASN A 166 -9.40 14.66 16.20
C ASN A 166 -9.31 14.43 17.73
N GLN A 167 -9.33 13.16 18.17
CA GLN A 167 -9.15 12.82 19.59
C GLN A 167 -7.73 13.09 20.07
N TRP A 168 -6.73 12.97 19.20
CA TRP A 168 -5.33 13.20 19.51
C TRP A 168 -5.04 14.70 19.68
N GLU A 169 -5.51 15.52 18.75
CA GLU A 169 -5.44 16.99 18.78
C GLU A 169 -6.14 17.60 20.02
N SER A 170 -7.30 17.05 20.41
CA SER A 170 -8.05 17.53 21.58
C SER A 170 -7.66 16.89 22.92
N SER A 171 -6.75 15.91 22.91
CA SER A 171 -6.29 15.23 24.12
C SER A 171 -5.38 16.12 24.96
N GLN A 172 -5.67 16.20 26.27
CA GLN A 172 -4.76 16.78 27.27
C GLN A 172 -3.70 15.77 27.76
N ARG A 173 -3.81 14.49 27.38
CA ARG A 173 -2.82 13.44 27.68
C ARG A 173 -1.79 13.33 26.57
N GLY A 174 -0.54 13.04 26.94
CA GLY A 174 0.54 12.79 25.98
C GLY A 174 1.07 14.04 25.28
N ARG A 175 0.83 15.24 25.82
CA ARG A 175 1.15 16.51 25.14
C ARG A 175 2.62 16.69 24.76
N ASN A 176 3.55 16.20 25.57
CA ASN A 176 4.98 16.17 25.22
C ASN A 176 5.22 15.34 23.94
N TYR A 177 4.58 14.17 23.83
CA TYR A 177 4.66 13.33 22.64
C TYR A 177 3.95 13.97 21.44
N TYR A 178 2.84 14.69 21.65
CA TYR A 178 2.12 15.42 20.60
C TYR A 178 3.03 16.43 19.89
N ASN A 179 3.85 17.17 20.62
CA ASN A 179 4.77 18.15 20.02
C ASN A 179 5.63 17.52 18.90
N TYR A 180 6.05 16.27 19.11
CA TYR A 180 6.91 15.50 18.21
C TYR A 180 6.15 14.60 17.22
N HIS A 181 4.90 14.23 17.52
CA HIS A 181 4.11 13.26 16.76
C HIS A 181 2.67 13.75 16.61
N GLN A 182 2.44 14.77 15.79
CA GLN A 182 1.13 15.40 15.63
C GLN A 182 0.16 14.53 14.81
N ASN A 183 0.65 13.71 13.89
CA ASN A 183 -0.16 12.87 13.01
C ASN A 183 -0.21 11.42 13.53
N VAL A 184 -1.40 10.87 13.76
CA VAL A 184 -1.58 9.49 14.28
C VAL A 184 -1.04 8.37 13.36
N CYS A 185 -0.74 8.69 12.10
CA CYS A 185 -0.13 7.80 11.12
C CYS A 185 1.37 8.05 10.90
N GLN A 186 1.97 9.04 11.59
CA GLN A 186 3.41 9.29 11.56
C GLN A 186 4.17 8.05 12.04
N LYS A 187 5.20 7.65 11.28
CA LYS A 187 5.96 6.46 11.61
C LYS A 187 7.07 6.86 12.59
N ILE A 188 7.01 6.33 13.80
CA ILE A 188 8.16 6.38 14.71
C ILE A 188 9.35 5.70 14.01
N PRO A 189 10.54 6.34 13.92
CA PRO A 189 11.75 5.69 13.46
C PRO A 189 12.02 4.43 14.30
N LYS A 190 12.02 3.27 13.65
CA LYS A 190 12.29 1.97 14.28
C LYS A 190 13.78 1.60 14.27
N ASP A 191 14.60 2.49 13.73
CA ASP A 191 15.99 2.26 13.35
C ASP A 191 16.98 2.66 14.46
N LEU A 192 16.54 2.70 15.73
CA LEU A 192 17.42 2.96 16.88
C LEU A 192 18.38 1.77 17.12
N PRO A 193 19.69 1.99 17.36
CA PRO A 193 20.68 0.91 17.31
C PRO A 193 20.50 -0.17 18.38
N SER A 194 19.97 0.18 19.56
CA SER A 194 19.70 -0.77 20.64
C SER A 194 18.29 -0.67 21.23
N LYS A 195 17.83 -1.75 21.86
CA LYS A 195 16.58 -1.76 22.62
C LYS A 195 16.61 -0.79 23.81
N TRP A 196 17.79 -0.50 24.33
CA TRP A 196 17.97 0.41 25.46
C TRP A 196 17.81 1.86 24.99
N SER A 197 18.53 2.28 23.95
CA SER A 197 18.37 3.62 23.38
C SER A 197 16.96 3.84 22.84
N PHE A 198 16.34 2.84 22.22
CA PHE A 198 14.91 2.89 21.90
C PHE A 198 14.04 3.21 23.12
N SER A 199 14.24 2.52 24.25
CA SER A 199 13.47 2.78 25.47
C SER A 199 13.70 4.18 26.03
N ILE A 200 14.96 4.66 26.07
CA ILE A 200 15.28 5.98 26.63
C ILE A 200 14.78 7.09 25.70
N THR A 201 15.01 7.01 24.39
CA THR A 201 14.54 8.01 23.42
C THR A 201 13.01 8.08 23.37
N THR A 202 12.29 6.96 23.50
CA THR A 202 10.82 6.97 23.66
C THR A 202 10.39 7.64 24.98
N SER A 203 11.10 7.39 26.08
CA SER A 203 10.87 8.09 27.36
C SER A 203 11.12 9.60 27.25
N LEU A 204 12.16 10.04 26.54
CA LEU A 204 12.46 11.46 26.30
C LEU A 204 11.37 12.11 25.43
N ARG A 205 10.99 11.50 24.29
CA ARG A 205 9.89 11.96 23.42
C ARG A 205 8.56 12.04 24.15
N THR A 206 8.25 11.12 25.06
CA THR A 206 7.00 11.16 25.84
C THR A 206 7.08 12.06 27.07
N GLY A 207 8.27 12.50 27.47
CA GLY A 207 8.56 13.15 28.75
C GLY A 207 8.47 12.22 29.97
N TYR A 208 8.08 10.95 29.80
CA TYR A 208 8.07 9.93 30.84
C TYR A 208 9.48 9.34 31.02
N CYS A 209 10.44 10.20 31.36
CA CYS A 209 11.86 9.91 31.46
C CYS A 209 12.37 9.99 32.90
N ASP A 210 13.44 9.27 33.25
CA ASP A 210 13.97 9.21 34.62
C ASP A 210 14.65 10.51 35.12
N LEU A 211 14.29 11.68 34.57
CA LEU A 211 14.80 12.99 34.96
C LEU A 211 14.03 13.58 36.15
N ASN A 212 14.69 14.46 36.92
CA ASN A 212 14.19 14.99 38.19
C ASN A 212 12.90 15.82 38.03
N ASP A 213 12.75 16.58 36.93
CA ASP A 213 11.49 17.29 36.63
C ASP A 213 10.29 16.32 36.55
N TYR A 214 10.45 15.16 35.91
CA TYR A 214 9.40 14.15 35.85
C TYR A 214 9.21 13.43 37.19
N LYS A 215 10.30 13.08 37.89
CA LYS A 215 10.23 12.44 39.22
C LYS A 215 9.45 13.28 40.22
N SER A 216 9.70 14.58 40.28
CA SER A 216 9.02 15.52 41.19
C SER A 216 7.50 15.54 41.01
N LYS A 217 7.00 15.22 39.81
CA LYS A 217 5.56 15.16 39.48
C LYS A 217 4.89 13.86 39.95
N ILE A 218 5.66 12.82 40.26
CA ILE A 218 5.16 11.52 40.76
C ILE A 218 5.46 11.33 42.25
N ILE A 219 6.65 11.77 42.69
CA ILE A 219 7.20 11.54 44.02
C ILE A 219 7.34 12.90 44.72
N PRO A 220 6.39 13.27 45.61
CA PRO A 220 6.37 14.60 46.24
C PRO A 220 7.60 14.97 47.07
N SER A 221 8.40 13.99 47.47
CA SER A 221 9.65 14.17 48.23
C SER A 221 10.91 14.30 47.35
N SER A 222 10.78 14.24 46.03
CA SER A 222 11.92 14.35 45.11
C SER A 222 12.10 15.79 44.62
N ASP A 223 13.34 16.26 44.65
CA ASP A 223 13.72 17.53 44.04
C ASP A 223 13.58 17.44 42.50
N LYS A 224 13.16 18.54 41.87
CA LYS A 224 13.06 18.69 40.42
C LYS A 224 14.38 19.16 39.79
N ASN A 225 15.28 19.73 40.60
CA ASN A 225 16.51 20.35 40.12
C ASN A 225 17.60 19.30 39.86
N CYS A 226 18.44 19.57 38.86
CA CYS A 226 19.70 18.88 38.60
C CYS A 226 20.78 19.41 39.57
N SER A 227 21.89 18.69 39.72
CA SER A 227 23.01 19.13 40.57
C SER A 227 23.71 20.41 40.09
N CYS A 228 23.45 20.87 38.87
CA CYS A 228 23.89 22.18 38.37
C CYS A 228 23.01 23.35 38.84
N GLY A 229 21.88 23.08 39.51
CA GLY A 229 20.99 24.09 40.09
C GLY A 229 19.70 24.38 39.32
N GLU A 230 19.59 23.97 38.06
CA GLU A 230 18.40 24.19 37.20
C GLU A 230 17.44 22.98 37.19
N PRO A 231 16.13 23.14 36.88
CA PRO A 231 15.20 22.02 36.70
C PRO A 231 15.67 21.01 35.64
N GLU A 232 15.72 19.72 35.97
CA GLU A 232 16.20 18.68 35.05
C GLU A 232 15.11 18.28 34.05
N THR A 233 14.79 19.16 33.11
CA THR A 233 13.90 18.87 31.97
C THR A 233 14.64 18.10 30.87
N VAL A 234 13.89 17.53 29.91
CA VAL A 234 14.48 16.88 28.71
C VAL A 234 15.34 17.88 27.91
N GLU A 235 14.85 19.10 27.76
CA GLU A 235 15.55 20.22 27.10
C GLU A 235 16.84 20.58 27.84
N HIS A 236 16.76 20.79 29.15
CA HIS A 236 17.92 21.08 29.98
C HIS A 236 18.97 19.96 29.87
N TYR A 237 18.55 18.70 30.05
CA TYR A 237 19.43 17.53 29.96
C TYR A 237 20.13 17.43 28.60
N LEU A 238 19.41 17.57 27.48
CA LEU A 238 19.98 17.42 26.15
C LEU A 238 20.81 18.64 25.70
N LEU A 239 20.35 19.87 25.97
CA LEU A 239 20.85 21.08 25.31
C LEU A 239 21.67 22.04 26.20
N HIS A 240 21.49 22.02 27.53
CA HIS A 240 21.97 23.11 28.41
C HIS A 240 22.71 22.70 29.69
N CYS A 241 22.56 21.46 30.16
CA CYS A 241 23.06 21.05 31.48
C CYS A 241 24.60 20.98 31.54
N SER A 242 25.24 21.92 32.24
CA SER A 242 26.71 22.04 32.34
C SER A 242 27.43 20.75 32.74
N ASN A 243 26.78 19.88 33.53
CA ASN A 243 27.31 18.56 33.92
C ASN A 243 27.57 17.61 32.73
N TYR A 244 26.94 17.84 31.59
CA TYR A 244 27.00 16.97 30.40
C TYR A 244 27.63 17.67 29.18
N GLU A 245 28.21 18.85 29.36
CA GLU A 245 28.69 19.68 28.25
C GLU A 245 29.74 18.98 27.39
N GLU A 246 30.71 18.29 28.00
CA GLU A 246 31.78 17.59 27.27
C GLU A 246 31.24 16.48 26.34
N ALA A 247 30.26 15.70 26.81
CA ALA A 247 29.59 14.67 26.00
C ALA A 247 28.69 15.30 24.92
N ARG A 248 28.07 16.45 25.23
CA ARG A 248 27.19 17.18 24.31
C ARG A 248 27.97 17.80 23.16
N GLU A 249 29.14 18.37 23.44
CA GLU A 249 30.03 18.95 22.43
C GLU A 249 30.63 17.89 21.50
N ARG A 250 30.94 16.69 22.02
CA ARG A 250 31.25 15.54 21.16
C ARG A 250 30.10 15.20 20.22
N MET A 251 28.88 15.07 20.75
CA MET A 251 27.67 14.77 19.97
C MET A 251 27.38 15.85 18.91
N ARG A 252 27.42 17.14 19.29
CA ARG A 252 27.27 18.30 18.37
C ARG A 252 28.31 18.27 17.26
N THR A 253 29.58 18.06 17.61
CA THR A 253 30.68 17.99 16.64
C THR A 253 30.50 16.87 15.64
N SER A 254 30.13 15.66 16.10
CA SER A 254 29.87 14.53 15.19
C SER A 254 28.67 14.78 14.27
N ILE A 255 27.57 15.32 14.80
CA ILE A 255 26.37 15.62 14.00
C ILE A 255 26.64 16.73 12.97
N TYR A 256 27.41 17.76 13.33
CA TYR A 256 27.81 18.81 12.39
C TYR A 256 28.57 18.25 11.17
N PHE A 257 29.46 17.28 11.35
CA PHE A 257 30.15 16.62 10.24
C PHE A 257 29.22 15.83 9.29
N ILE A 258 28.02 15.46 9.74
CA ILE A 258 27.02 14.73 8.94
C ILE A 258 26.04 15.69 8.26
N THR A 259 25.55 16.69 8.98
CA THR A 259 24.44 17.56 8.55
C THR A 259 24.91 18.90 7.98
N GLY A 260 26.13 19.35 8.29
CA GLY A 260 26.61 20.70 8.01
C GLY A 260 25.92 21.80 8.84
N ASN A 261 25.02 21.43 9.77
CA ASN A 261 24.28 22.37 10.62
C ASN A 261 24.77 22.26 12.08
N ILE A 262 24.96 23.42 12.72
CA ILE A 262 25.39 23.53 14.12
C ILE A 262 24.18 23.63 15.06
N HIS A 263 23.01 24.04 14.54
CA HIS A 263 21.80 24.13 15.36
C HIS A 263 21.33 22.73 15.76
N MET A 264 21.22 22.52 17.06
CA MET A 264 20.77 21.27 17.67
C MET A 264 19.64 21.60 18.63
N ASP A 265 18.42 21.40 18.16
CA ASP A 265 17.18 21.45 18.92
C ASP A 265 16.73 20.04 19.31
N LEU A 266 15.62 19.99 20.05
CA LEU A 266 14.98 18.74 20.46
C LEU A 266 14.44 17.94 19.28
N ASP A 267 13.97 18.59 18.21
CA ASP A 267 13.30 17.92 17.09
C ASP A 267 14.30 17.20 16.17
N THR A 268 15.46 17.81 15.94
CA THR A 268 16.63 17.20 15.28
C THR A 268 17.13 16.00 16.10
N LEU A 269 17.38 16.18 17.41
CA LEU A 269 17.93 15.13 18.27
C LEU A 269 16.95 13.96 18.47
N LEU A 270 15.67 14.26 18.71
CA LEU A 270 14.64 13.24 18.88
C LEU A 270 14.09 12.74 17.53
N GLY A 271 14.67 13.17 16.40
CA GLY A 271 14.57 12.54 15.09
C GLY A 271 13.19 12.62 14.44
N ILE A 272 12.65 13.83 14.33
CA ILE A 272 11.26 14.09 13.90
C ILE A 272 11.14 14.65 12.48
N ASP A 273 12.10 15.44 12.00
CA ASP A 273 12.09 15.98 10.63
C ASP A 273 12.33 14.88 9.60
N GLU A 274 11.22 14.30 9.09
CA GLU A 274 11.24 13.39 7.94
C GLU A 274 11.34 14.13 6.59
N GLU A 275 11.14 15.45 6.56
CA GLU A 275 11.10 16.23 5.31
C GLU A 275 12.49 16.69 4.84
N ASP A 276 13.39 17.08 5.75
CA ASP A 276 14.71 17.65 5.40
C ASP A 276 15.92 16.70 5.61
N ILE A 277 15.79 15.62 6.41
CA ILE A 277 16.91 14.74 6.76
C ILE A 277 16.75 13.34 6.16
N ASN A 278 17.68 12.94 5.29
CA ASN A 278 17.73 11.56 4.77
C ASN A 278 17.81 10.53 5.91
N ARG A 279 17.15 9.38 5.72
CA ARG A 279 17.07 8.28 6.69
C ARG A 279 18.43 7.85 7.22
N ASP A 280 19.47 7.83 6.39
CA ASP A 280 20.81 7.41 6.79
C ASP A 280 21.42 8.42 7.78
N ASN A 281 21.38 9.72 7.46
CA ASN A 281 21.81 10.80 8.36
C ASN A 281 21.02 10.78 9.68
N ARG A 282 19.71 10.51 9.63
CA ARG A 282 18.88 10.37 10.83
C ARG A 282 19.32 9.19 11.70
N ASN A 283 19.72 8.08 11.10
CA ASN A 283 20.21 6.93 11.86
C ASN A 283 21.55 7.25 12.55
N GLU A 284 22.47 7.94 11.86
CA GLU A 284 23.74 8.38 12.45
C GLU A 284 23.53 9.41 13.60
N ILE A 285 22.60 10.37 13.45
CA ILE A 285 22.20 11.28 14.56
C ILE A 285 21.74 10.48 15.78
N LEU A 286 20.93 9.43 15.58
CA LEU A 286 20.45 8.56 16.66
C LEU A 286 21.57 7.68 17.25
N CYS A 287 22.58 7.29 16.48
CA CYS A 287 23.82 6.66 16.99
C CYS A 287 24.60 7.62 17.89
N HIS A 288 24.79 8.87 17.48
CA HIS A 288 25.47 9.89 18.29
C HIS A 288 24.70 10.24 19.56
N LEU A 289 23.36 10.25 19.51
CA LEU A 289 22.52 10.36 20.69
C LEU A 289 22.70 9.16 21.64
N GLU A 290 22.76 7.93 21.13
CA GLU A 290 23.02 6.74 21.98
C GLU A 290 24.38 6.80 22.69
N ASN A 291 25.42 7.30 22.01
CA ASN A 291 26.72 7.56 22.62
C ASN A 291 26.60 8.62 23.74
N TYR A 292 25.93 9.75 23.49
CA TYR A 292 25.67 10.78 24.52
C TYR A 292 24.92 10.23 25.75
N LEU A 293 23.86 9.44 25.55
CA LEU A 293 23.10 8.81 26.63
C LEU A 293 23.98 7.86 27.46
N THR A 294 24.93 7.19 26.82
CA THR A 294 25.87 6.24 27.45
C THR A 294 26.96 6.97 28.24
N GLU A 295 27.58 7.98 27.63
CA GLU A 295 28.65 8.80 28.21
C GLU A 295 28.18 9.62 29.42
N SER A 296 27.06 10.35 29.27
CA SER A 296 26.45 11.14 30.35
C SER A 296 26.10 10.31 31.58
N GLY A 297 25.92 9.00 31.42
CA GLY A 297 25.68 8.04 32.50
C GLY A 297 24.35 8.18 33.23
N ARG A 298 23.55 9.19 32.90
CA ARG A 298 22.33 9.59 33.62
C ARG A 298 21.26 8.50 33.69
N PHE A 299 21.25 7.56 32.74
CA PHE A 299 20.29 6.45 32.63
C PHE A 299 20.89 5.06 32.89
N LYS A 300 22.11 4.95 33.43
CA LYS A 300 22.79 3.65 33.68
C LYS A 300 21.97 2.74 34.61
N ASN A 301 21.31 3.28 35.62
CA ASN A 301 20.52 2.50 36.59
C ASN A 301 19.19 1.97 36.01
N THR A 302 18.66 2.61 34.95
CA THR A 302 17.43 2.18 34.26
C THR A 302 17.58 0.82 33.57
N ILE A 303 18.83 0.37 33.35
CA ILE A 303 19.16 -0.96 32.81
C ILE A 303 18.85 -2.06 33.83
N GLN A 304 19.12 -1.83 35.12
CA GLN A 304 19.03 -2.85 36.16
C GLN A 304 17.60 -3.12 36.62
N GLN A 305 16.73 -2.10 36.63
CA GLN A 305 15.36 -2.19 37.12
C GLN A 305 14.38 -2.98 36.23
N LYS A 306 14.80 -3.42 35.02
CA LYS A 306 14.00 -4.27 34.12
C LYS A 306 14.36 -5.76 34.20
N THR A 307 15.11 -6.16 35.23
CA THR A 307 15.61 -7.54 35.44
C THR A 307 15.02 -8.22 36.68
N LEU A 308 13.95 -7.65 37.23
CA LEU A 308 13.17 -8.14 38.38
C LEU A 308 11.69 -8.25 37.99
#